data_AF-A0A3L7ATY2-F1
#
_entry.id   AF-A0A3L7ATY2-F1
#
_cell.length_a   1.000
_cell.length_b   1.000
_cell.length_c   1.000
_cell.angle_alpha   90.00
_cell.angle_beta   90.00
_cell.angle_gamma   90.00
#
_symmetry.space_group_name_H-M   'P 1'
#
loop_
_entity.id
_entity.type
_entity.pdbx_description
1 polymer ?
#
loop_
_entity_poly.entity_id
_entity_poly.type
_entity_poly.pdbx_seq_one_letter_code
_entity_poly.pdbx_strand_id
1 'polypeptide(L)'
;MSWVLAEDVIASWIGADAPDNPALVQTWIDRAEREVRFRVPDIQARIDAEQPPGELRERTRDVVIAMVLRTLRNPEGVRKITIVTGPFRETRTYPEGVPLGLVPSSDELAKLTGTGVSA
;
A
#
# COMPACT_ATOMS: atom_id res chain seq x y z
N MET A 1 -4.08 -13.37 11.55
CA MET A 1 -4.89 -13.67 10.35
C MET A 1 -4.57 -12.61 9.32
N SER A 2 -4.36 -12.98 8.06
CA SER A 2 -4.08 -12.03 6.97
C SER A 2 -5.39 -11.41 6.48
N TRP A 3 -5.41 -10.10 6.26
CA TRP A 3 -6.52 -9.37 5.62
C TRP A 3 -6.43 -9.43 4.11
N VAL A 4 -5.21 -9.53 3.57
CA VAL A 4 -4.91 -9.53 2.13
C VAL A 4 -4.16 -10.80 1.75
N LEU A 5 -4.40 -11.30 0.55
CA LEU A 5 -3.67 -12.42 -0.04
C LEU A 5 -2.75 -11.94 -1.16
N ALA A 6 -1.68 -12.69 -1.46
CA ALA A 6 -0.77 -12.36 -2.56
C ALA A 6 -1.49 -12.20 -3.92
N GLU A 7 -2.52 -13.02 -4.16
CA GLU A 7 -3.37 -12.93 -5.37
C GLU A 7 -4.07 -11.57 -5.51
N ASP A 8 -4.47 -10.93 -4.41
CA ASP A 8 -5.12 -9.61 -4.44
C ASP A 8 -4.18 -8.54 -5.00
N VAL A 9 -2.91 -8.58 -4.58
CA VAL A 9 -1.88 -7.64 -5.04
C VAL A 9 -1.54 -7.89 -6.49
N ILE A 10 -1.40 -9.17 -6.89
CA ILE A 10 -1.09 -9.55 -8.28
C ILE A 10 -2.26 -9.18 -9.20
N ALA A 11 -3.50 -9.44 -8.80
CA ALA A 11 -4.70 -9.06 -9.55
C ALA A 11 -4.86 -7.54 -9.68
N SER A 12 -4.34 -6.78 -8.72
CA SER A 12 -4.33 -5.30 -8.75
C SER A 12 -3.17 -4.72 -9.57
N TRP A 13 -2.30 -5.56 -10.15
CA TRP A 13 -1.12 -5.11 -10.90
C TRP A 13 -1.45 -4.75 -12.35
N ILE A 14 -1.19 -3.50 -12.73
CA ILE A 14 -1.30 -3.05 -14.12
C ILE A 14 0.10 -3.06 -14.78
N GLY A 15 0.33 -3.99 -15.71
CA GLY A 15 1.59 -4.12 -16.45
C GLY A 15 2.06 -5.57 -16.57
N ALA A 16 2.98 -5.83 -17.50
CA ALA A 16 3.54 -7.16 -17.74
C ALA A 16 4.63 -7.56 -16.71
N ASP A 17 5.05 -6.62 -15.87
CA ASP A 17 6.08 -6.74 -14.84
C ASP A 17 5.50 -7.11 -13.46
N ALA A 18 4.34 -7.77 -13.44
CA ALA A 18 3.75 -8.24 -12.19
C ALA A 18 4.70 -9.21 -11.46
N PRO A 19 4.79 -9.14 -10.12
CA PRO A 19 5.58 -10.09 -9.34
C PRO A 19 5.11 -11.54 -9.62
N ASP A 20 6.06 -12.41 -9.93
CA ASP A 20 5.84 -13.83 -10.23
C ASP A 20 6.00 -14.74 -9.00
N ASN A 21 6.55 -14.22 -7.91
CA ASN A 21 6.79 -14.94 -6.67
C ASN A 21 5.76 -14.56 -5.58
N PRO A 22 4.65 -15.30 -5.45
CA PRO A 22 3.60 -14.98 -4.48
C PRO A 22 4.06 -15.09 -3.02
N ALA A 23 5.07 -15.91 -2.71
CA ALA A 23 5.60 -16.02 -1.35
C ALA A 23 6.35 -14.75 -0.91
N LEU A 24 7.08 -14.12 -1.84
CA LEU A 24 7.70 -12.82 -1.58
C LEU A 24 6.66 -11.73 -1.44
N VAL A 25 5.63 -11.72 -2.29
CA VAL A 25 4.49 -10.79 -2.17
C VAL A 25 3.83 -10.93 -0.80
N GLN A 26 3.56 -12.16 -0.35
CA GLN A 26 2.99 -12.41 0.97
C GLN A 26 3.89 -11.88 2.10
N THR A 27 5.22 -12.01 1.99
CA THR A 27 6.15 -11.44 2.97
C THR A 27 6.02 -9.92 3.09
N TRP A 28 5.78 -9.23 1.98
CA TRP A 28 5.54 -7.78 1.98
C TRP A 28 4.17 -7.41 2.53
N ILE A 29 3.14 -8.19 2.21
CA ILE A 29 1.80 -8.05 2.81
C ILE A 29 1.90 -8.16 4.34
N ASP A 30 2.53 -9.22 4.85
CA ASP A 30 2.67 -9.44 6.29
C ASP A 30 3.36 -8.27 7.00
N ARG A 31 4.37 -7.68 6.34
CA ARG A 31 5.05 -6.47 6.86
C ARG A 31 4.12 -5.26 6.85
N ALA A 32 3.34 -5.06 5.78
CA ALA A 32 2.43 -3.93 5.66
C ALA A 32 1.32 -4.01 6.70
N GLU A 33 0.75 -5.20 6.91
CA GLU A 33 -0.26 -5.40 7.94
C GLU A 33 0.28 -5.20 9.35
N ARG A 34 1.53 -5.60 9.63
CA ARG A 34 2.17 -5.29 10.91
C ARG A 34 2.32 -3.79 11.13
N GLU A 35 2.68 -3.03 10.09
CA GLU A 35 2.77 -1.57 10.19
C GLU A 35 1.38 -0.95 10.42
N VAL A 36 0.34 -1.43 9.73
CA VAL A 36 -1.05 -0.98 9.96
C VAL A 36 -1.47 -1.26 11.40
N ARG A 37 -1.24 -2.48 11.93
CA ARG A 37 -1.54 -2.82 13.33
C ARG A 37 -0.73 -1.99 14.32
N PHE A 38 0.50 -1.62 13.99
CA PHE A 38 1.31 -0.74 14.84
C PHE A 38 0.72 0.68 14.90
N ARG A 39 0.23 1.21 13.78
CA ARG A 39 -0.33 2.56 13.69
C ARG A 39 -1.77 2.67 14.18
N VAL A 40 -2.57 1.61 14.00
CA VAL A 40 -3.98 1.54 14.39
C VAL A 40 -4.19 0.24 15.19
N PRO A 41 -3.78 0.19 16.48
CA PRO A 41 -3.75 -1.05 17.26
C PRO A 41 -5.12 -1.72 17.47
N ASP A 42 -6.19 -0.94 17.45
CA ASP A 42 -7.57 -1.38 17.67
C ASP A 42 -8.28 -1.80 16.36
N ILE A 43 -7.61 -1.73 15.21
CA ILE A 43 -8.22 -1.93 13.89
C ILE A 43 -8.92 -3.29 13.77
N GLN A 44 -8.33 -4.36 14.32
CA GLN A 44 -8.93 -5.70 14.25
C GLN A 44 -10.23 -5.76 15.04
N ALA A 45 -10.23 -5.24 16.27
CA ALA A 45 -11.42 -5.21 17.10
C ALA A 45 -12.53 -4.37 16.47
N ARG A 46 -12.19 -3.26 15.80
CA ARG A 46 -13.14 -2.42 15.08
C ARG A 46 -13.71 -3.09 13.83
N ILE A 47 -12.89 -3.83 13.07
CA ILE A 47 -13.35 -4.65 11.94
C ILE A 47 -14.33 -5.72 12.44
N ASP A 48 -14.00 -6.40 13.54
CA ASP A 48 -14.81 -7.47 14.08
C ASP A 48 -16.15 -6.96 14.68
N ALA A 49 -16.18 -5.71 15.14
CA ALA A 49 -17.36 -5.05 15.71
C ALA A 49 -18.24 -4.31 14.69
N GLU A 50 -17.84 -4.22 13.42
CA GLU A 50 -18.50 -3.40 12.40
C GLU A 50 -19.91 -3.89 12.02
N GLN A 51 -20.86 -2.95 11.89
CA GLN A 51 -22.27 -3.20 11.54
C GLN A 51 -22.79 -2.12 10.58
N PRO A 52 -23.16 -2.44 9.32
CA PRO A 52 -23.02 -3.74 8.68
C PRO A 52 -21.54 -4.10 8.47
N PRO A 53 -21.17 -5.39 8.55
CA PRO A 53 -19.78 -5.79 8.44
C PRO A 53 -19.23 -5.57 7.03
N GLY A 54 -18.00 -5.05 6.93
CA GLY A 54 -17.17 -5.21 5.73
C GLY A 54 -16.53 -3.92 5.21
N GLU A 55 -17.07 -2.74 5.49
CA GLU A 55 -16.56 -1.50 4.91
C GLU A 55 -15.14 -1.17 5.41
N LEU A 56 -14.90 -1.21 6.72
CA LEU A 56 -13.58 -1.00 7.32
C LEU A 56 -12.61 -2.11 6.92
N ARG A 57 -13.11 -3.34 6.76
CA ARG A 57 -12.30 -4.47 6.29
C ARG A 57 -11.81 -4.24 4.86
N GLU A 58 -12.69 -3.86 3.94
CA GLU A 58 -12.31 -3.57 2.55
C GLU A 58 -11.38 -2.35 2.48
N ARG A 59 -11.67 -1.27 3.23
CA ARG A 59 -10.74 -0.13 3.33
C ARG A 59 -9.36 -0.54 3.82
N THR A 60 -9.29 -1.44 4.79
CA THR A 60 -8.01 -1.97 5.30
C THR A 60 -7.29 -2.78 4.23
N ARG A 61 -8.02 -3.61 3.47
CA ARG A 61 -7.47 -4.36 2.34
C ARG A 61 -6.92 -3.44 1.25
N ASP A 62 -7.67 -2.41 0.86
CA ASP A 62 -7.24 -1.41 -0.12
C ASP A 62 -5.95 -0.69 0.31
N VAL A 63 -5.87 -0.28 1.58
CA VAL A 63 -4.68 0.41 2.13
C VAL A 63 -3.46 -0.52 2.09
N VAL A 64 -3.60 -1.77 2.52
CA VAL A 64 -2.49 -2.75 2.52
C VAL A 64 -2.02 -3.01 1.08
N ILE A 65 -2.94 -3.22 0.13
CA ILE A 65 -2.61 -3.41 -1.28
C ILE A 65 -1.87 -2.19 -1.83
N ALA A 66 -2.37 -0.97 -1.56
CA ALA A 66 -1.75 0.27 -2.02
C ALA A 66 -0.33 0.45 -1.48
N MET A 67 -0.10 0.17 -0.19
CA MET A 67 1.23 0.21 0.44
C MET A 67 2.21 -0.76 -0.23
N VAL A 68 1.77 -1.99 -0.50
CA VAL A 68 2.61 -3.02 -1.13
C VAL A 68 2.90 -2.67 -2.59
N LEU A 69 1.89 -2.31 -3.38
CA LEU A 69 2.06 -1.91 -4.79
C LEU A 69 3.02 -0.72 -4.91
N ARG A 70 2.86 0.30 -4.05
CA ARG A 70 3.75 1.46 -3.99
C ARG A 70 5.20 1.05 -3.75
N THR A 71 5.42 0.16 -2.78
CA THR A 71 6.76 -0.30 -2.41
C THR A 71 7.39 -1.14 -3.53
N LEU A 72 6.65 -2.07 -4.12
CA LEU A 72 7.16 -2.94 -5.18
C LEU A 72 7.43 -2.20 -6.50
N ARG A 73 6.69 -1.12 -6.79
CA ARG A 73 6.91 -0.28 -7.98
C ARG A 73 8.01 0.78 -7.82
N ASN A 74 8.45 1.02 -6.58
CA ASN A 74 9.59 1.89 -6.29
C ASN A 74 10.45 1.27 -5.17
N PRO A 75 11.10 0.12 -5.43
CA PRO A 75 11.84 -0.60 -4.39
C PRO A 75 13.06 0.16 -3.88
N GLU A 76 13.64 1.02 -4.71
CA GLU A 76 14.76 1.89 -4.35
C GLU A 76 14.33 3.10 -3.51
N GLY A 77 13.02 3.38 -3.42
CA GLY A 77 12.50 4.51 -2.65
C GLY A 77 12.97 5.87 -3.16
N VAL A 78 13.26 5.99 -4.46
CA VAL A 78 13.78 7.22 -5.05
C VAL A 78 12.65 8.19 -5.41
N ARG A 79 12.85 9.49 -5.16
CA ARG A 79 11.87 10.54 -5.51
C ARG A 79 12.00 11.06 -6.93
N LYS A 80 13.21 11.00 -7.47
CA LYS A 80 13.53 11.52 -8.79
C LYS A 80 14.58 10.63 -9.43
N ILE A 81 14.27 10.15 -10.62
CA ILE A 81 15.21 9.41 -11.46
C ILE A 81 15.48 10.28 -12.68
N THR A 82 16.75 10.47 -13.01
CA THR A 82 17.17 11.06 -14.28
C THR A 82 17.95 10.01 -15.05
N ILE A 83 17.38 9.57 -16.17
CA ILE A 83 18.01 8.61 -17.07
C ILE A 83 18.64 9.43 -18.20
N VAL A 84 19.95 9.32 -18.37
CA VAL A 84 20.69 9.96 -19.47
C VAL A 84 21.25 8.85 -20.35
N THR A 85 20.74 8.75 -21.57
CA THR A 85 21.19 7.79 -22.57
C THR A 85 21.56 8.55 -23.84
N GLY A 86 22.86 8.86 -23.99
CA GLY A 86 23.37 9.70 -25.07
C GLY A 86 22.75 11.11 -25.03
N PRO A 87 22.16 11.62 -26.13
CA PRO A 87 21.49 12.93 -26.13
C PRO A 87 20.11 12.91 -25.45
N PHE A 88 19.56 11.73 -25.13
CA PHE A 88 18.23 11.63 -24.54
C PHE A 88 18.29 11.74 -23.02
N ARG A 89 17.41 12.58 -22.47
CA ARG A 89 17.24 12.78 -21.03
C ARG A 89 15.78 12.57 -20.66
N GLU A 90 15.51 11.54 -19.87
CA GLU A 90 14.21 11.31 -19.26
C GLU A 90 14.28 11.66 -17.77
N THR A 91 13.31 12.44 -17.29
CA THR A 91 13.17 12.76 -15.86
C THR A 91 11.83 12.24 -15.37
N ARG A 92 11.88 11.29 -14.44
CA ARG A 92 10.70 10.79 -13.74
C ARG A 92 10.72 11.31 -12.31
N THR A 93 9.66 12.01 -11.94
CA THR A 93 9.47 12.55 -10.58
C THR A 93 8.27 11.85 -9.95
N TYR A 94 8.44 11.34 -8.73
CA TYR A 94 7.35 10.77 -7.95
C TYR A 94 6.63 11.88 -7.17
N PRO A 95 5.29 11.84 -7.03
CA PRO A 95 4.52 12.89 -6.37
C PRO A 95 4.93 13.11 -4.91
N GLU A 96 4.91 14.37 -4.47
CA GLU A 96 5.06 14.71 -3.06
C GLU A 96 3.81 14.31 -2.25
N GLY A 97 3.97 13.98 -0.97
CA GLY A 97 2.89 13.50 -0.10
C GLY A 97 2.68 11.98 -0.09
N VAL A 98 3.31 11.27 -1.03
CA VAL A 98 3.31 9.79 -1.06
C VAL A 98 4.48 9.25 -0.24
N PRO A 99 4.26 8.37 0.77
CA PRO A 99 5.33 7.77 1.54
C PRO A 99 6.30 6.98 0.67
N LEU A 100 7.59 7.10 0.96
CA LEU A 100 8.59 6.20 0.41
C LEU A 100 8.68 4.98 1.31
N GLY A 101 8.36 3.81 0.77
CA GLY A 101 8.39 2.54 1.49
C GLY A 101 7.05 2.14 2.12
N LEU A 102 7.14 1.18 3.04
CA LEU A 102 6.02 0.39 3.53
C LEU A 102 5.32 1.03 4.73
N VAL A 103 4.93 2.30 4.60
CA VAL A 103 4.24 3.07 5.64
C VAL A 103 2.94 3.64 5.07
N PRO A 104 1.81 3.63 5.80
CA PRO A 104 0.58 4.26 5.32
C PRO A 104 0.78 5.77 5.10
N SER A 105 0.18 6.33 4.05
CA SER A 105 0.08 7.77 3.86
C SER A 105 -0.88 8.39 4.88
N SER A 106 -0.85 9.72 5.01
CA SER A 106 -1.79 10.42 5.89
C SER A 106 -3.26 10.15 5.51
N ASP A 107 -3.56 10.09 4.22
CA ASP A 107 -4.91 9.80 3.71
C ASP A 107 -5.30 8.34 3.95
N GLU A 108 -4.37 7.40 3.75
CA GLU A 108 -4.56 5.98 4.07
C GLU A 108 -4.85 5.82 5.57
N LEU A 109 -4.09 6.51 6.42
CA LEU A 109 -4.34 6.54 7.87
C LEU A 109 -5.72 7.11 8.20
N ALA A 110 -6.12 8.23 7.59
CA ALA A 110 -7.43 8.85 7.81
C ALA A 110 -8.59 7.91 7.45
N LYS A 111 -8.44 7.09 6.40
CA LYS A 111 -9.43 6.06 6.03
C LYS A 111 -9.60 4.99 7.11
N LEU A 112 -8.51 4.63 7.80
CA LEU A 112 -8.51 3.61 8.85
C LEU A 112 -9.00 4.14 10.20
N THR A 113 -8.64 5.38 10.53
CA THR A 113 -9.05 6.04 11.80
C THR A 113 -10.43 6.66 11.72
N GLY A 114 -11.03 6.78 10.53
CA GLY A 114 -12.32 7.44 10.35
C GLY A 114 -12.26 8.96 10.51
N THR A 115 -11.06 9.55 10.51
CA THR A 115 -10.83 11.00 10.67
C THR A 115 -10.80 11.73 9.33
N GLY A 116 -11.48 11.21 8.30
CA GLY A 116 -11.61 11.92 7.03
C GLY A 116 -12.26 13.27 7.27
N VAL A 117 -11.54 14.35 6.91
CA VAL A 117 -12.00 15.74 6.95
C VAL A 117 -13.42 15.81 6.39
N SER A 118 -14.37 16.27 7.20
CA SER A 118 -15.66 16.74 6.72
C SER A 118 -15.41 17.82 5.67
N ALA A 119 -15.74 17.51 4.42
CA ALA A 119 -15.92 18.47 3.35
C ALA A 119 -17.38 18.39 2.89
#